data_AF-A0A3A9BJG9-F1
#
_entry.id   AF-A0A3A9BJG9-F1
#
_cell.length_a   1.000
_cell.length_b   1.000
_cell.length_c   1.000
_cell.angle_alpha   90.00
_cell.angle_beta   90.00
_cell.angle_gamma   90.00
#
_symmetry.space_group_name_H-M   'P 1'
#
loop_
_entity.id
_entity.type
_entity.pdbx_description
1 polymer ?
#
loop_
_entity_poly.entity_id
_entity_poly.type
_entity_poly.pdbx_seq_one_letter_code
_entity_poly.pdbx_strand_id
1 'polypeptide(L)'
;MKIKWIKYIAGLAALLLVICLFQSCCDTLFVASRDVYTSPQGTNTIIIEYDHVCRPYVYQKTWYGKREIWIYPRSGFMETVSFGVEWLSEDKFRMIYDDKDDELDEEYFITIPE
;
A
#
# COMPACT_ATOMS: atom_id res chain seq x y z
N MET A 1 7.60 -37.32 -25.93
CA MET A 1 6.71 -36.53 -25.05
C MET A 1 7.39 -35.42 -24.25
N LYS A 2 8.64 -35.58 -23.77
CA LYS A 2 9.35 -34.60 -22.92
C LYS A 2 9.60 -33.21 -23.56
N ILE A 3 9.91 -33.13 -24.86
CA ILE A 3 10.24 -31.86 -25.54
C ILE A 3 9.03 -30.91 -25.67
N LYS A 4 7.80 -31.45 -25.85
CA LYS A 4 6.58 -30.63 -25.93
C LYS A 4 6.30 -29.93 -24.59
N TRP A 5 6.48 -30.64 -23.48
CA TRP A 5 6.29 -30.09 -22.12
C TRP A 5 7.27 -28.97 -21.81
N ILE A 6 8.55 -29.09 -22.22
CA ILE A 6 9.55 -28.04 -22.04
C ILE A 6 9.14 -26.75 -22.78
N LYS A 7 8.59 -26.86 -23.99
CA LYS A 7 8.09 -25.69 -24.74
C LYS A 7 6.91 -25.02 -24.05
N TYR A 8 5.97 -25.79 -23.51
CA TYR A 8 4.85 -25.24 -22.74
C TYR A 8 5.31 -24.57 -21.45
N ILE A 9 6.23 -25.20 -20.71
CA ILE A 9 6.81 -24.62 -19.48
C ILE A 9 7.55 -23.32 -19.78
N ALA A 10 8.37 -23.29 -20.84
CA ALA A 10 9.07 -22.09 -21.26
C ALA A 10 8.11 -20.97 -21.67
N GLY A 11 7.04 -21.30 -22.41
CA GLY A 11 5.99 -20.35 -22.76
C GLY A 11 5.26 -19.79 -21.54
N LEU A 12 4.95 -20.64 -20.56
CA LEU A 12 4.26 -20.26 -19.32
C LEU A 12 5.16 -19.39 -18.44
N ALA A 13 6.46 -19.70 -18.38
CA ALA A 13 7.45 -18.88 -17.68
C ALA A 13 7.63 -17.50 -18.34
N ALA A 14 7.68 -17.45 -19.67
CA ALA A 14 7.77 -16.18 -20.41
C ALA A 14 6.51 -15.31 -20.20
N LEU A 15 5.33 -15.93 -20.20
CA LEU A 15 4.08 -15.24 -19.88
C LEU A 15 4.09 -14.67 -18.46
N LEU A 16 4.54 -15.47 -17.47
CA LEU A 16 4.69 -15.03 -16.08
C LEU A 16 5.63 -13.83 -15.95
N LEU A 17 6.77 -13.84 -16.66
CA LEU A 17 7.71 -12.71 -16.66
C LEU A 17 7.08 -11.43 -17.20
N VAL A 18 6.32 -11.50 -18.31
CA VAL A 18 5.63 -10.34 -18.88
C VAL A 18 4.60 -9.79 -17.90
N ILE A 19 3.83 -10.67 -17.22
CA ILE A 19 2.85 -10.26 -16.21
C ILE A 19 3.54 -9.55 -15.04
N CYS A 20 4.65 -10.10 -14.52
CA CYS A 20 5.40 -9.49 -13.42
C CYS A 20 5.98 -8.11 -13.80
N LEU A 21 6.52 -7.97 -15.01
CA LEU A 21 7.04 -6.70 -15.52
C LEU A 21 5.92 -5.66 -15.66
N PHE A 22 4.75 -6.07 -16.15
CA PHE A 22 3.60 -5.19 -16.29
C PHE A 22 3.08 -4.71 -14.93
N GLN A 23 2.97 -5.62 -13.96
CA GLN A 23 2.57 -5.28 -12.58
C GLN A 23 3.54 -4.30 -11.93
N SER A 24 4.86 -4.51 -12.08
CA SER A 24 5.88 -3.60 -11.55
C SER A 24 5.80 -2.21 -12.19
N CYS A 25 5.60 -2.14 -13.51
CA CYS A 25 5.45 -0.87 -14.20
C CYS A 25 4.19 -0.12 -13.76
N CYS A 26 3.06 -0.82 -13.58
CA CYS A 26 1.84 -0.21 -13.05
C CYS A 26 2.03 0.32 -11.62
N ASP A 27 2.70 -0.42 -10.73
CA ASP A 27 2.96 0.05 -9.35
C ASP A 27 3.73 1.38 -9.37
N THR A 28 4.78 1.48 -10.20
CA THR A 28 5.58 2.72 -10.33
C THR A 28 4.85 3.91 -10.97
N LEU A 29 3.76 3.66 -11.70
CA LEU A 29 2.97 4.72 -12.34
C LEU A 29 1.95 5.35 -11.40
N PHE A 30 1.55 4.64 -10.35
CA PHE A 30 0.50 5.09 -9.42
C PHE A 30 1.03 5.35 -8.00
N VAL A 31 2.14 4.75 -7.62
CA VAL A 31 2.71 4.85 -6.27
C VAL A 31 4.02 5.63 -6.32
N ALA A 32 4.03 6.81 -5.70
CA ALA A 32 5.21 7.65 -5.53
C ALA A 32 6.07 7.22 -4.34
N SER A 33 5.44 6.89 -3.21
CA SER A 33 6.11 6.42 -2.00
C SER A 33 5.24 5.43 -1.22
N ARG A 34 5.88 4.64 -0.35
CA ARG A 34 5.22 3.61 0.46
C ARG A 34 5.85 3.54 1.85
N ASP A 35 5.00 3.59 2.86
CA ASP A 35 5.36 3.36 4.25
C ASP A 35 4.69 2.08 4.77
N VAL A 36 5.40 1.31 5.60
CA VAL A 36 4.92 0.02 6.11
C VAL A 36 4.99 0.03 7.63
N TYR A 37 3.85 -0.25 8.27
CA TYR A 37 3.72 -0.28 9.72
C TYR A 37 3.20 -1.65 10.16
N THR A 38 3.83 -2.21 11.18
CA THR A 38 3.44 -3.49 11.77
C THR A 38 2.87 -3.25 13.15
N SER A 39 1.79 -3.94 13.50
CA SER A 39 1.14 -3.83 14.81
C SER A 39 2.08 -4.28 15.93
N PRO A 40 1.86 -3.85 17.18
CA PRO A 40 2.74 -4.15 18.31
C PRO A 40 3.02 -5.64 18.52
N GLN A 41 2.02 -6.51 18.34
CA GLN A 41 2.19 -7.97 18.44
C GLN A 41 2.56 -8.62 17.10
N GLY A 42 2.65 -7.86 16.01
CA GLY A 42 3.03 -8.36 14.69
C GLY A 42 1.93 -9.13 13.96
N THR A 43 0.68 -9.04 14.41
CA THR A 43 -0.44 -9.76 13.79
C THR A 43 -0.94 -9.09 12.52
N ASN A 44 -0.88 -7.77 12.45
CA ASN A 44 -1.32 -6.98 11.32
C ASN A 44 -0.18 -6.12 10.76
N THR A 45 -0.17 -5.96 9.45
CA THR A 45 0.71 -5.01 8.77
C THR A 45 -0.14 -4.13 7.88
N ILE A 46 -0.02 -2.82 8.04
CA ILE A 46 -0.61 -1.84 7.14
C ILE A 46 0.46 -1.26 6.22
N ILE A 47 0.03 -0.86 5.04
CA ILE A 47 0.84 -0.25 4.00
C ILE A 47 0.13 1.03 3.61
N ILE A 48 0.81 2.16 3.77
CA ILE A 48 0.34 3.45 3.31
C ILE A 48 1.08 3.76 2.02
N GLU A 49 0.33 4.01 0.95
CA GLU A 49 0.89 4.39 -0.34
C GLU A 49 0.45 5.80 -0.68
N TYR A 50 1.37 6.57 -1.23
CA TYR A 50 1.10 7.91 -1.71
C TYR A 50 1.16 7.93 -3.22
N ASP A 51 0.16 8.53 -3.84
CA ASP A 51 0.20 8.82 -5.27
C ASP A 51 1.11 10.03 -5.58
N HIS A 52 1.22 10.38 -6.87
CA HIS A 52 2.04 11.51 -7.30
C HIS A 52 1.52 12.90 -6.89
N VAL A 53 0.33 12.98 -6.28
CA VAL A 53 -0.18 14.20 -5.63
C VAL A 53 -0.20 14.04 -4.10
N CYS A 54 0.64 13.15 -3.57
CA CYS A 54 0.84 12.88 -2.15
C CYS A 54 -0.45 12.50 -1.40
N ARG A 55 -1.43 11.91 -2.07
CA ARG A 55 -2.66 11.42 -1.41
C ARG A 55 -2.42 10.04 -0.79
N PRO A 56 -2.73 9.84 0.51
CA PRO A 56 -2.55 8.54 1.14
C PRO A 56 -3.68 7.57 0.82
N TYR A 57 -3.31 6.32 0.54
CA TYR A 57 -4.19 5.16 0.45
C TYR A 57 -3.70 4.12 1.43
N VAL A 58 -4.61 3.54 2.21
CA VAL A 58 -4.24 2.63 3.29
C VAL A 58 -4.71 1.23 2.95
N TYR A 59 -3.76 0.31 2.99
CA TYR A 59 -3.98 -1.09 2.71
C TYR A 59 -3.57 -1.96 3.90
N GLN A 60 -4.32 -3.01 4.15
CA GLN A 60 -3.86 -4.12 4.97
C GLN A 60 -3.08 -5.10 4.10
N LYS A 61 -1.89 -5.49 4.54
CA LYS A 61 -1.13 -6.58 3.92
C LYS A 61 -1.88 -7.89 4.14
N THR A 62 -2.16 -8.59 3.05
CA THR A 62 -2.73 -9.93 3.10
C THR A 62 -1.68 -10.94 2.69
N TRP A 63 -2.01 -12.23 2.75
CA TRP A 63 -1.07 -13.26 2.32
C TRP A 63 -0.67 -13.07 0.84
N TYR A 64 -1.63 -12.73 -0.03
CA TYR A 64 -1.47 -12.63 -1.49
C TYR A 64 -1.75 -11.20 -1.97
N GLY A 65 -0.98 -10.25 -1.45
CA GLY A 65 -1.02 -8.85 -1.87
C GLY A 65 -1.51 -7.93 -0.75
N LYS A 66 -2.42 -7.02 -1.07
CA LYS A 66 -2.90 -5.99 -0.16
C LYS A 66 -4.40 -5.75 -0.38
N ARG A 67 -5.13 -5.48 0.70
CA ARG A 67 -6.57 -5.15 0.71
C ARG A 67 -6.71 -3.68 1.08
N GLU A 68 -7.38 -2.89 0.27
CA GLU A 68 -7.68 -1.50 0.61
C GLU A 68 -8.63 -1.47 1.82
N ILE A 69 -8.29 -0.67 2.83
CA ILE A 69 -9.09 -0.53 4.04
C ILE A 69 -9.56 0.92 4.25
N TRP A 70 -8.88 1.89 3.65
CA TRP A 70 -9.27 3.29 3.75
C TRP A 70 -8.69 4.13 2.61
N ILE A 71 -9.47 5.13 2.19
CA ILE A 71 -9.13 6.10 1.15
C ILE A 71 -9.26 7.50 1.73
N TYR A 72 -8.28 8.35 1.44
CA TYR A 72 -8.33 9.76 1.81
C TYR A 72 -9.46 10.51 1.09
N PRO A 73 -10.33 11.24 1.81
CA PRO A 73 -11.53 11.83 1.23
C PRO A 73 -11.28 13.15 0.47
N ARG A 74 -10.11 13.81 0.64
CA ARG A 74 -9.83 15.13 0.05
C ARG A 74 -8.89 15.03 -1.16
N SER A 75 -8.66 16.19 -1.79
CA SER A 75 -7.66 16.35 -2.86
C SER A 75 -6.25 16.05 -2.36
N GLY A 76 -5.31 15.83 -3.29
CA GLY A 76 -3.90 15.64 -2.91
C GLY A 76 -3.27 16.89 -2.31
N PHE A 77 -2.05 16.75 -1.80
CA PHE A 77 -1.27 17.82 -1.20
C PHE A 77 -0.31 18.42 -2.24
N MET A 78 -0.04 19.72 -2.13
CA MET A 78 0.92 20.41 -3.00
C MET A 78 2.39 20.18 -2.60
N GLU A 79 2.60 19.57 -1.44
CA GLU A 79 3.92 19.24 -0.89
C GLU A 79 4.02 17.75 -0.57
N THR A 80 5.25 17.29 -0.33
CA THR A 80 5.50 15.92 0.14
C THR A 80 5.01 15.79 1.58
N VAL A 81 3.93 15.04 1.78
CA VAL A 81 3.38 14.74 3.11
C VAL A 81 3.66 13.30 3.51
N SER A 82 3.77 13.08 4.82
CA SER A 82 3.82 11.75 5.42
C SER A 82 2.91 11.74 6.64
N PHE A 83 1.98 10.78 6.69
CA PHE A 83 1.13 10.58 7.84
C PHE A 83 1.86 9.71 8.87
N GLY A 84 1.89 10.17 10.11
CA GLY A 84 2.27 9.36 11.25
C GLY A 84 1.21 8.30 11.55
N VAL A 85 1.64 7.13 12.01
CA VAL A 85 0.76 6.03 12.44
C VAL A 85 1.03 5.69 13.89
N GLU A 86 -0.03 5.69 14.69
CA GLU A 86 -0.01 5.24 16.08
C GLU A 86 -1.00 4.08 16.26
N TRP A 87 -0.52 2.93 16.72
CA TRP A 87 -1.38 1.78 16.99
C TRP A 87 -2.11 1.93 18.33
N LEU A 88 -3.43 1.82 18.31
CA LEU A 88 -4.28 1.84 19.50
C LEU A 88 -4.58 0.42 20.00
N SER A 89 -4.66 -0.54 19.08
CA SER A 89 -4.80 -1.98 19.32
C SER A 89 -4.24 -2.74 18.11
N GLU A 90 -4.35 -4.06 18.09
CA GLU A 90 -3.89 -4.86 16.95
C GLU A 90 -4.69 -4.62 15.65
N ASP A 91 -5.94 -4.19 15.79
CA ASP A 91 -6.92 -3.96 14.73
C ASP A 91 -7.26 -2.48 14.54
N LYS A 92 -6.74 -1.57 15.36
CA LYS A 92 -7.04 -0.14 15.28
C LYS A 92 -5.80 0.71 15.35
N PHE A 93 -5.76 1.71 14.52
CA PHE A 93 -4.68 2.68 14.49
C PHE A 93 -5.24 4.07 14.19
N ARG A 94 -4.46 5.05 14.62
CA ARG A 94 -4.67 6.47 14.41
C ARG A 94 -3.66 6.92 13.36
N MET A 95 -4.14 7.58 12.32
CA MET A 95 -3.30 8.31 11.37
C MET A 95 -3.33 9.79 11.71
N ILE A 96 -2.16 10.41 11.76
CA ILE A 96 -1.98 11.81 12.13
C ILE A 96 -1.18 12.48 11.02
N TYR A 97 -1.70 13.59 10.52
CA TYR A 97 -0.94 14.54 9.75
C TYR A 97 -0.86 15.82 10.58
N ASP A 98 0.39 16.23 10.84
CA ASP A 98 0.78 17.38 11.64
C ASP A 98 1.61 18.24 10.69
N ASP A 99 1.04 19.37 10.27
CA ASP A 99 1.74 20.34 9.44
C ASP A 99 2.56 21.28 10.32
N LYS A 100 3.73 21.69 9.85
CA LYS A 100 4.70 22.41 10.68
C LYS A 100 4.20 23.75 11.25
N ASP A 101 3.14 24.29 10.67
CA ASP A 101 2.53 25.57 11.05
C ASP A 101 1.18 25.39 11.79
N ASP A 102 0.81 24.17 12.20
CA ASP A 102 -0.45 23.78 12.87
C ASP A 102 -1.72 24.27 12.12
N GLU A 103 -1.64 24.54 10.82
CA GLU A 103 -2.74 25.10 10.02
C GLU A 103 -3.72 23.99 9.57
N LEU A 104 -3.23 22.75 9.46
CA LEU A 104 -3.94 21.60 8.92
C LEU A 104 -3.63 20.31 9.69
N ASP A 105 -3.99 20.28 10.97
CA ASP A 105 -4.03 19.03 11.74
C ASP A 105 -5.15 18.12 11.25
N GLU A 106 -4.79 16.94 10.74
CA GLU A 106 -5.74 15.92 10.36
C GLU A 106 -5.53 14.61 11.11
N GLU A 107 -6.62 14.06 11.63
CA GLU A 107 -6.62 12.84 12.42
C GLU A 107 -7.70 11.88 11.94
N TYR A 108 -7.30 10.62 11.72
CA TYR A 108 -8.18 9.56 11.25
C TYR A 108 -8.03 8.31 12.10
N PHE A 109 -9.14 7.84 12.67
CA PHE A 109 -9.22 6.56 13.36
C PHE A 109 -9.69 5.47 12.39
N ILE A 110 -8.84 4.48 12.14
CA ILE A 110 -9.12 3.41 11.19
C ILE A 110 -9.15 2.08 11.93
N THR A 111 -10.21 1.31 11.69
CA THR A 111 -10.37 -0.06 12.18
C THR A 111 -10.16 -1.01 11.00
N ILE A 112 -9.25 -1.96 11.16
CA ILE A 112 -9.00 -3.02 10.21
C ILE A 112 -10.22 -3.97 10.24
N PRO A 113 -10.92 -4.17 9.12
CA PRO A 113 -12.03 -5.12 9.08
C PRO A 113 -11.52 -6.55 9.26
N GLU A 114 -12.34 -7.41 9.87
CA GLU A 114 -12.06 -8.85 9.99
C GLU A 114 -11.84 -9.55 8.63
#